data_AF-A0A366M4R8-F1
#
_entry.id   AF-A0A366M4R8-F1
#
_cell.length_a   1.000
_cell.length_b   1.000
_cell.length_c   1.000
_cell.angle_alpha   90.00
_cell.angle_beta   90.00
_cell.angle_gamma   90.00
#
_symmetry.space_group_name_H-M   'P 1'
#
loop_
_entity.id
_entity.type
_entity.pdbx_description
1 polymer ?
#
loop_
_entity_poly.entity_id
_entity_poly.type
_entity_poly.pdbx_seq_one_letter_code
_entity_poly.pdbx_strand_id
1 'polypeptide(L)'
;METFGQGGEMSVILTTVFPDGRRDSGGMGGGGIAGDTTMAVYHGRGEGTPLSVLCRTGPLVSRVRIVTTARNGEHLLEPVATLPEPGEKIFVAVLPPGIDFVNAYALDDAGEVIGRHTPRRPGEGHG
;
A
#
# COMPACT_ATOMS: atom_id res chain seq x y z
N MET A 1 -26.74 -25.27 -11.85
CA MET A 1 -26.46 -23.89 -11.41
C MET A 1 -25.93 -24.01 -10.00
N GLU A 2 -24.60 -24.07 -9.87
CA GLU A 2 -23.92 -24.25 -8.59
C GLU A 2 -22.80 -23.21 -8.53
N THR A 3 -22.91 -22.31 -7.56
CA THR A 3 -22.00 -21.20 -7.30
C THR A 3 -20.75 -21.73 -6.63
N PHE A 4 -19.61 -21.63 -7.32
CA PHE A 4 -18.29 -21.79 -6.70
C PHE A 4 -17.91 -20.49 -5.99
N GLY A 5 -17.97 -20.51 -4.66
CA GLY A 5 -17.23 -19.56 -3.85
C GLY A 5 -15.76 -19.98 -3.81
N GLN A 6 -14.90 -19.32 -4.59
CA GLN A 6 -13.46 -19.31 -4.38
C GLN A 6 -12.96 -17.88 -4.57
N GLY A 7 -13.17 -17.05 -3.55
CA GLY A 7 -12.33 -15.87 -3.36
C GLY A 7 -10.97 -16.36 -2.86
N GLY A 8 -10.04 -16.62 -3.78
CA GLY A 8 -8.67 -16.97 -3.41
C GLY A 8 -8.07 -15.86 -2.56
N GLU A 9 -7.71 -16.17 -1.31
CA GLU A 9 -6.96 -15.25 -0.46
C GLU A 9 -5.61 -14.94 -1.11
N MET A 10 -5.53 -13.81 -1.79
CA MET A 10 -4.27 -13.30 -2.33
C MET A 10 -3.51 -12.64 -1.19
N SER A 11 -2.45 -13.28 -0.73
CA SER A 11 -1.50 -12.68 0.22
C SER A 11 -0.39 -11.95 -0.54
N VAL A 12 -0.08 -10.73 -0.12
CA VAL A 12 1.09 -9.98 -0.60
C VAL A 12 2.16 -10.06 0.48
N ILE A 13 3.27 -10.72 0.19
CA ILE A 13 4.43 -10.77 1.07
C ILE A 13 5.45 -9.77 0.54
N LEU A 14 5.67 -8.68 1.28
CA LEU A 14 6.81 -7.81 1.04
C LEU A 14 8.00 -8.36 1.82
N THR A 15 9.12 -8.55 1.13
CA THR A 15 10.39 -8.88 1.77
C THR A 15 11.33 -7.71 1.57
N THR A 16 11.81 -7.13 2.68
CA THR A 16 12.88 -6.13 2.61
C THR A 16 14.21 -6.88 2.56
N VAL A 17 14.97 -6.67 1.49
CA VAL A 17 16.32 -7.23 1.34
C VAL A 17 17.34 -6.11 1.57
N PHE A 18 18.16 -6.26 2.61
CA PHE A 18 19.22 -5.32 2.95
C PHE A 18 20.46 -5.52 2.06
N PRO A 19 21.33 -4.50 1.92
CA PRO A 19 22.59 -4.64 1.16
C PRO A 19 23.52 -5.74 1.67
N ASP A 20 23.42 -6.11 2.94
CA ASP A 20 24.16 -7.22 3.57
C ASP A 20 23.53 -8.61 3.30
N GLY A 21 22.45 -8.66 2.52
CA GLY A 21 21.72 -9.89 2.19
C GLY A 21 20.72 -10.33 3.25
N ARG A 22 20.63 -9.63 4.39
CA ARG A 22 19.61 -9.90 5.42
C ARG A 22 18.22 -9.70 4.82
N ARG A 23 17.30 -10.57 5.18
CA ARG A 23 15.89 -10.50 4.78
C ARG A 23 15.06 -10.26 6.01
N ASP A 24 14.24 -9.21 5.97
CA ASP A 24 13.20 -9.01 6.96
C ASP A 24 11.84 -9.26 6.30
N SER A 25 11.13 -10.25 6.83
CA SER A 25 9.79 -10.64 6.41
C SER A 25 8.78 -10.14 7.44
N GLY A 26 8.67 -8.82 7.57
CA GLY A 26 7.52 -8.21 8.24
C GLY A 26 6.27 -8.51 7.41
N GLY A 27 5.43 -9.43 7.87
CA GLY A 27 4.15 -9.71 7.21
C GLY A 27 3.30 -8.44 7.16
N MET A 28 2.96 -7.98 5.96
CA MET A 28 2.04 -6.85 5.78
C MET A 28 0.65 -7.38 5.47
N GLY A 29 -0.28 -7.18 6.40
CA GLY A 29 -1.70 -7.41 6.13
C GLY A 29 -2.25 -6.30 5.22
N GLY A 30 -3.02 -6.69 4.22
CA GLY A 30 -3.83 -5.76 3.43
C GLY A 30 -4.84 -6.53 2.59
N GLY A 31 -6.00 -5.91 2.34
CA GLY A 31 -7.02 -6.51 1.49
C GLY A 31 -6.52 -6.68 0.05
N GLY A 32 -7.07 -7.64 -0.69
CA GLY A 32 -6.87 -7.69 -2.14
C GLY A 32 -7.47 -6.44 -2.82
N ILE A 33 -7.06 -6.17 -4.06
CA ILE A 33 -7.80 -5.26 -4.92
C ILE A 33 -9.06 -6.00 -5.37
N ALA A 34 -10.22 -5.66 -4.79
CA ALA A 34 -11.50 -6.03 -5.37
C ALA A 34 -11.75 -5.17 -6.61
N GLY A 35 -12.63 -5.61 -7.53
CA GLY A 35 -12.80 -4.98 -8.85
C GLY A 35 -13.21 -3.50 -8.83
N ASP A 36 -13.75 -3.00 -7.73
CA ASP A 36 -14.12 -1.60 -7.49
C ASP A 36 -13.07 -0.81 -6.68
N THR A 37 -12.00 -1.45 -6.24
CA THR A 37 -10.98 -0.84 -5.38
C THR A 37 -9.95 -0.08 -6.22
N THR A 38 -9.97 1.25 -6.16
CA THR A 38 -8.98 2.11 -6.86
C THR A 38 -7.55 1.84 -6.39
N MET A 39 -7.38 1.56 -5.10
CA MET A 39 -6.07 1.40 -4.46
C MET A 39 -6.16 0.50 -3.22
N ALA A 40 -5.28 -0.50 -3.15
CA ALA A 40 -4.98 -1.26 -1.94
C ALA A 40 -3.64 -0.78 -1.37
N VAL A 41 -3.61 -0.53 -0.06
CA VAL A 41 -2.39 -0.14 0.64
C VAL A 41 -2.03 -1.20 1.65
N TYR A 42 -0.77 -1.61 1.60
CA TYR A 42 -0.13 -2.53 2.51
C TYR A 42 0.94 -1.75 3.23
N HIS A 43 0.96 -1.84 4.55
CA HIS A 43 1.96 -1.16 5.36
C HIS A 43 2.34 -2.02 6.54
N GLY A 44 3.59 -1.92 6.95
CA GLY A 44 4.12 -2.74 8.02
C GLY A 44 5.58 -2.44 8.29
N ARG A 45 6.00 -2.90 9.46
CA ARG A 45 7.32 -2.70 10.01
C ARG A 45 7.77 -4.05 10.56
N GLY A 46 8.94 -4.53 10.16
CA GLY A 46 9.56 -5.66 10.83
C GLY A 46 10.51 -5.18 11.93
N GLU A 47 11.18 -6.12 12.59
CA GLU A 47 11.98 -5.79 13.76
C GLU A 47 13.23 -4.98 13.39
N GLY A 48 13.31 -3.74 13.92
CA GLY A 48 14.43 -2.84 13.64
C GLY A 48 14.44 -2.26 12.22
N THR A 49 13.34 -2.36 11.47
CA THR A 49 13.26 -1.87 10.09
C THR A 49 12.36 -0.64 9.97
N PRO A 50 12.57 0.24 8.97
CA PRO A 50 11.70 1.40 8.78
C PRO A 50 10.30 0.97 8.30
N LEU A 51 9.30 1.83 8.51
CA LEU A 51 7.92 1.54 8.08
C LEU A 51 7.88 1.54 6.55
N SER A 52 7.46 0.42 5.97
CA SER A 52 7.29 0.27 4.52
C SER A 52 5.82 0.42 4.16
N VAL A 53 5.55 1.11 3.06
CA VAL A 53 4.23 1.30 2.47
C VAL A 53 4.28 0.86 1.02
N LEU A 54 3.44 -0.09 0.64
CA LEU A 54 3.21 -0.51 -0.74
C LEU A 54 1.78 -0.16 -1.11
N CYS A 55 1.61 0.54 -2.24
CA CYS A 55 0.30 0.78 -2.81
C CYS A 55 0.22 0.02 -4.14
N ARG A 56 -0.82 -0.80 -4.28
CA ARG A 56 -1.22 -1.41 -5.55
C ARG A 56 -2.45 -0.66 -6.03
N THR A 57 -2.49 -0.28 -7.30
CA THR A 57 -3.58 0.55 -7.83
C THR A 57 -4.08 0.05 -9.17
N GLY A 58 -5.30 0.48 -9.52
CA GLY A 58 -5.80 0.36 -10.88
C GLY A 58 -5.01 1.22 -11.88
N PRO A 59 -5.21 1.01 -13.19
CA PRO A 59 -4.43 1.64 -14.27
C PRO A 59 -4.61 3.16 -14.37
N LEU A 60 -5.76 3.68 -13.93
CA LEU A 60 -6.10 5.11 -13.98
C LEU A 60 -5.32 5.96 -12.97
N VAL A 61 -4.67 5.34 -11.98
CA VAL A 61 -3.87 6.07 -11.00
C VAL A 61 -2.50 6.37 -11.60
N SER A 62 -2.11 7.65 -11.64
CA SER A 62 -0.79 8.06 -12.14
C SER A 62 0.18 8.32 -11.02
N ARG A 63 -0.31 8.82 -9.88
CA ARG A 63 0.51 9.10 -8.69
C ARG A 63 -0.18 8.67 -7.42
N VAL A 64 0.61 8.37 -6.39
CA VAL A 64 0.08 8.17 -5.04
C VAL A 64 0.66 9.22 -4.12
N ARG A 65 -0.20 9.95 -3.41
CA ARG A 65 0.21 10.82 -2.32
C ARG A 65 0.02 10.10 -0.99
N ILE A 66 1.11 9.89 -0.27
CA ILE A 66 1.06 9.40 1.12
C ILE A 66 1.18 10.58 2.09
N VAL A 67 0.44 10.51 3.19
CA VAL A 67 0.47 11.47 4.30
C VAL A 67 1.00 10.74 5.52
N THR A 68 1.91 11.38 6.23
CA THR A 68 2.62 10.83 7.38
C THR A 68 2.57 11.79 8.57
N THR A 69 3.05 11.34 9.73
CA THR A 69 3.14 12.16 10.94
C THR A 69 4.27 13.21 10.94
N ALA A 70 5.12 13.23 9.90
CA ALA A 70 6.23 14.16 9.82
C ALA A 70 5.79 15.63 9.58
N ARG A 71 6.65 16.59 9.94
CA ARG A 71 6.48 18.00 9.55
C ARG A 71 6.64 18.09 8.03
N ASN A 72 5.59 18.52 7.33
CA ASN A 72 5.44 18.40 5.86
C ASN A 72 5.37 16.94 5.38
N GLY A 73 4.67 16.08 6.12
CA GLY A 73 4.60 14.64 5.88
C GLY A 73 3.86 14.17 4.62
N GLU A 74 3.71 15.01 3.60
CA GLU A 74 3.17 14.61 2.31
C GLU A 74 4.29 14.16 1.37
N HIS A 75 4.18 12.96 0.82
CA HIS A 75 5.11 12.44 -0.18
C HIS A 75 4.35 12.00 -1.42
N LEU A 76 4.79 12.47 -2.58
CA LEU A 76 4.25 12.09 -3.87
C LEU A 76 5.12 10.97 -4.46
N LEU A 77 4.48 9.86 -4.80
CA LEU A 77 5.13 8.66 -5.30
C LEU A 77 4.80 8.47 -6.78
N GLU A 78 5.83 8.17 -7.55
CA GLU A 78 5.75 7.67 -8.92
C GLU A 78 5.69 6.13 -8.92
N PRO A 79 5.11 5.50 -9.95
CA PRO A 79 5.04 4.04 -10.01
C PRO A 79 6.45 3.45 -10.17
N VAL A 80 6.77 2.46 -9.33
CA VAL A 80 8.03 1.70 -9.42
C VAL A 80 7.92 0.52 -10.38
N ALA A 81 6.69 0.05 -10.64
CA ALA A 81 6.40 -1.00 -11.61
C ALA A 81 4.97 -0.86 -12.13
N THR A 82 4.77 -1.35 -13.35
CA THR A 82 3.44 -1.57 -13.95
C THR A 82 3.35 -3.04 -14.31
N LEU A 83 2.33 -3.72 -13.79
CA LEU A 83 2.04 -5.10 -14.10
C LEU A 83 1.36 -5.19 -15.48
N PRO A 84 1.58 -6.29 -16.23
CA PRO A 84 0.78 -6.57 -17.43
C PRO A 84 -0.71 -6.69 -17.06
N GLU A 85 -1.59 -6.70 -18.07
CA GLU A 85 -3.06 -6.64 -17.97
C GLU A 85 -3.65 -7.10 -16.61
N PRO A 86 -4.43 -6.24 -15.91
CA PRO A 86 -5.12 -5.04 -16.39
C PRO A 86 -4.32 -3.72 -16.30
N GLY A 87 -2.99 -3.77 -16.18
CA GLY A 87 -2.17 -2.54 -16.15
C GLY A 87 -2.04 -1.92 -14.76
N GLU A 88 -2.09 -2.75 -13.72
CA GLU A 88 -1.97 -2.32 -12.33
C GLU A 88 -0.62 -1.67 -12.07
N LYS A 89 -0.59 -0.65 -11.21
CA LYS A 89 0.63 0.08 -10.88
C LYS A 89 1.01 -0.16 -9.42
N ILE A 90 2.31 -0.27 -9.18
CA ILE A 90 2.91 -0.48 -7.87
C ILE A 90 3.68 0.76 -7.47
N PHE A 91 3.43 1.23 -6.25
CA PHE A 91 4.11 2.37 -5.63
C PHE A 91 4.67 1.92 -4.29
N VAL A 92 5.88 2.37 -3.95
CA VAL A 92 6.55 1.97 -2.71
C VAL A 92 7.16 3.18 -2.04
N ALA A 93 7.02 3.25 -0.71
CA ALA A 93 7.73 4.19 0.14
C ALA A 93 8.33 3.47 1.35
N VAL A 94 9.54 3.87 1.73
CA VAL A 94 10.18 3.48 2.99
C VAL A 94 10.31 4.75 3.83
N LEU A 95 9.56 4.80 4.92
CA LEU A 95 9.48 5.98 5.77
C LEU A 95 10.62 5.98 6.80
N PRO A 96 11.23 7.15 7.10
CA PRO A 96 12.24 7.24 8.14
C PRO A 96 11.72 6.76 9.52
N PRO A 97 12.63 6.35 10.43
CA PRO A 97 12.26 5.95 11.77
C PRO A 97 11.47 7.03 12.52
N GLY A 98 10.47 6.62 13.31
CA GLY A 98 9.63 7.53 14.10
C GLY A 98 8.54 8.24 13.32
N ILE A 99 8.40 7.97 12.01
CA ILE A 99 7.31 8.47 11.18
C ILE A 99 6.29 7.34 10.96
N ASP A 100 5.02 7.68 11.12
CA ASP A 100 3.90 6.76 10.89
C ASP A 100 3.08 7.20 9.68
N PHE A 101 2.45 6.20 9.05
CA PHE A 101 1.55 6.38 7.91
C PHE A 101 0.16 6.79 8.40
N VAL A 102 -0.40 7.85 7.79
CA VAL A 102 -1.69 8.42 8.18
C VAL A 102 -2.75 8.15 7.13
N ASN A 103 -2.47 8.44 5.85
CA ASN A 103 -3.41 8.27 4.74
C ASN A 103 -2.66 8.09 3.42
N ALA A 104 -3.32 7.50 2.43
CA ALA A 104 -2.90 7.58 1.03
C ALA A 104 -4.04 8.06 0.14
N TYR A 105 -3.68 8.78 -0.92
CA TYR A 105 -4.58 9.26 -1.95
C TYR A 105 -4.06 8.81 -3.32
N ALA A 106 -4.96 8.22 -4.11
CA ALA A 106 -4.70 7.90 -5.50
C ALA A 106 -5.06 9.11 -6.36
N LEU A 107 -4.12 9.54 -7.19
CA LEU A 107 -4.23 10.70 -8.06
C LEU A 107 -4.20 10.28 -9.53
N ASP A 108 -5.03 10.88 -10.37
CA ASP A 108 -4.97 10.73 -11.82
C ASP A 108 -3.91 11.65 -12.47
N ASP A 109 -3.85 11.67 -13.81
CA ASP A 109 -2.92 12.52 -14.56
C ASP A 109 -3.19 14.03 -14.41
N ALA A 110 -4.42 14.42 -14.07
CA ALA A 110 -4.77 15.81 -13.78
C ALA A 110 -4.37 16.22 -12.35
N GLY A 111 -4.02 15.25 -11.50
CA GLY A 111 -3.73 15.45 -10.09
C GLY A 111 -4.98 15.40 -9.20
N GLU A 112 -6.12 14.95 -9.75
CA GLU A 112 -7.38 14.84 -9.02
C GLU A 112 -7.42 13.56 -8.18
N VAL A 113 -8.02 13.63 -6.99
CA VAL A 113 -8.14 12.49 -6.08
C VAL A 113 -9.26 11.56 -6.56
N ILE A 114 -8.87 10.39 -7.06
CA ILE A 114 -9.79 9.34 -7.55
C ILE A 114 -9.93 8.15 -6.58
N GLY A 115 -9.19 8.17 -5.47
CA GLY A 115 -9.28 7.16 -4.43
C GLY A 115 -8.58 7.59 -3.13
N ARG A 116 -9.01 7.01 -2.01
CA ARG A 116 -8.43 7.27 -0.69
C ARG A 116 -8.33 5.97 0.10
N HIS A 117 -7.21 5.81 0.81
CA HIS A 117 -7.04 4.80 1.83
C HIS A 117 -6.73 5.47 3.17
N THR A 118 -7.44 5.05 4.22
CA THR A 118 -7.15 5.39 5.62
C THR A 118 -6.91 4.08 6.36
N PRO A 119 -5.73 3.88 6.98
CA PRO A 119 -5.50 2.72 7.85
C PRO A 119 -6.62 2.62 8.86
N ARG A 120 -7.14 1.41 9.06
CA ARG A 120 -7.91 1.15 10.28
C ARG A 120 -6.94 1.29 11.45
N ARG A 121 -7.24 2.17 12.41
CA ARG A 121 -6.50 2.21 13.67
C ARG A 121 -6.53 0.79 14.29
N PRO A 122 -5.40 0.25 14.75
CA PRO A 122 -5.45 -0.91 15.61
C PRO A 122 -6.13 -0.49 16.92
N GLY A 123 -7.42 -0.85 17.07
CA GLY A 123 -8.18 -0.71 18.32
C GLY A 123 -9.18 0.46 18.40
N GLU A 124 -10.30 0.38 17.69
CA GLU A 124 -11.62 0.54 18.34
C GLU A 124 -12.27 -0.85 18.35
N GLY A 125 -11.70 -1.73 19.19
CA GLY A 125 -12.41 -2.91 19.63
C GLY A 125 -13.49 -2.46 20.60
N HIS A 126 -14.74 -2.62 20.20
CA HIS A 126 -15.89 -2.64 21.10
C HIS A 126 -15.65 -3.66 22.24
N GLY A 127 -15.98 -3.24 23.47
CA GLY A 127 -16.65 -4.06 24.50
C GLY A 127 -15.91 -5.24 25.09
#